data_AF-A0A453CUY7-F1
#
_entry.id   AF-A0A453CUY7-F1
#
_cell.length_a   1.000
_cell.length_b   1.000
_cell.length_c   1.000
_cell.angle_alpha   90.00
_cell.angle_beta   90.00
_cell.angle_gamma   90.00
#
_symmetry.space_group_name_H-M   'P 1'
#
loop_
_entity.id
_entity.type
_entity.pdbx_description
1 polymer ?
#
loop_
_entity_poly.entity_id
_entity_poly.type
_entity_poly.pdbx_seq_one_letter_code
_entity_poly.pdbx_strand_id
1 'polypeptide(L)'
;MQHLNEVKARWVVNEAVEQVAYADRIILNKTDLVDDTELEVLTNKIKLINGMAQMKKAMFGDVDMDFVLGIGGYDLDRIEAAVQLNENKETAHCHLGHEHGHHHDHVHDAAVTSVSIVSEGLLDLDEVNDWLERLVDEKGEDLYRLKGVISVNESTGRFVFQGVHSMLEGCPAKPWEDDEKRISKLVFIGRNLDEAALRKAFKGCLL
;
A
#
# COMPACT_ATOMS: atom_id res chain seq x y z
N MET A 1 -6.79 15.99 -13.33
CA MET A 1 -6.60 16.19 -11.88
C MET A 1 -7.89 16.54 -11.11
N GLN A 2 -8.95 17.02 -11.77
CA GLN A 2 -10.15 17.57 -11.09
C GLN A 2 -10.88 16.57 -10.17
N HIS A 3 -10.96 15.28 -10.55
CA HIS A 3 -11.69 14.28 -9.77
C HIS A 3 -10.95 13.77 -8.53
N LEU A 4 -9.61 13.65 -8.56
CA LEU A 4 -8.84 13.25 -7.36
C LEU A 4 -8.84 14.32 -6.27
N ASN A 5 -9.03 15.60 -6.64
CA ASN A 5 -9.12 16.71 -5.70
C ASN A 5 -10.58 17.08 -5.38
N GLU A 6 -11.55 16.33 -5.88
CA GLU A 6 -12.96 16.64 -5.67
C GLU A 6 -13.31 16.41 -4.20
N VAL A 7 -13.55 17.52 -3.49
CA VAL A 7 -14.04 17.49 -2.10
C VAL A 7 -15.51 17.16 -2.14
N LYS A 8 -15.82 15.89 -1.91
CA LYS A 8 -17.20 15.42 -1.76
C LYS A 8 -17.74 15.82 -0.38
N ALA A 9 -19.06 15.82 -0.24
CA ALA A 9 -19.69 16.07 1.06
C ALA A 9 -19.12 15.11 2.11
N ARG A 10 -19.07 15.55 3.38
CA ARG A 10 -18.75 14.66 4.52
C ARG A 10 -19.62 13.40 4.36
N TRP A 11 -19.02 12.22 4.36
CA TRP A 11 -19.64 10.88 4.11
C TRP A 11 -19.76 10.39 2.65
N VAL A 12 -19.50 11.22 1.64
CA VAL A 12 -19.48 10.79 0.25
C VAL A 12 -18.04 10.46 -0.15
N VAL A 13 -17.81 9.22 -0.56
CA VAL A 13 -16.48 8.76 -0.92
C VAL A 13 -16.10 9.31 -2.29
N ASN A 14 -14.85 9.76 -2.42
CA ASN A 14 -14.28 10.07 -3.72
C ASN A 14 -13.97 8.75 -4.44
N GLU A 15 -14.83 8.38 -5.38
CA GLU A 15 -14.76 7.10 -6.09
C GLU A 15 -13.45 6.96 -6.88
N ALA A 16 -12.88 8.06 -7.37
CA ALA A 16 -11.60 8.04 -8.07
C ALA A 16 -10.43 7.69 -7.14
N VAL A 17 -10.47 8.16 -5.88
CA VAL A 17 -9.47 7.83 -4.87
C VAL A 17 -9.60 6.36 -4.45
N GLU A 18 -10.83 5.87 -4.26
CA GLU A 18 -11.08 4.45 -3.98
C GLU A 18 -10.56 3.55 -5.08
N GLN A 19 -10.88 3.84 -6.34
CA GLN A 19 -10.38 3.06 -7.48
C GLN A 19 -8.85 3.00 -7.53
N VAL A 20 -8.18 4.10 -7.19
CA VAL A 20 -6.72 4.13 -7.08
C VAL A 20 -6.25 3.26 -5.91
N ALA A 21 -6.92 3.30 -4.76
CA ALA A 21 -6.57 2.52 -3.57
C ALA A 21 -6.71 1.01 -3.79
N TYR A 22 -7.72 0.57 -4.53
CA TYR A 22 -7.95 -0.84 -4.85
C TYR A 22 -7.01 -1.39 -5.94
N ALA A 23 -6.42 -0.52 -6.77
CA ALA A 23 -5.68 -0.95 -7.95
C ALA A 23 -4.41 -1.75 -7.61
N ASP A 24 -4.18 -2.83 -8.36
CA ASP A 24 -2.87 -3.50 -8.46
C ASP A 24 -1.96 -2.83 -9.46
N ARG A 25 -2.55 -2.29 -10.52
CA ARG A 25 -1.85 -1.65 -11.63
C ARG A 25 -2.61 -0.41 -12.06
N ILE A 26 -1.86 0.64 -12.34
CA ILE A 26 -2.39 1.94 -12.75
C ILE A 26 -1.77 2.30 -14.09
N ILE A 27 -2.63 2.59 -15.06
CA ILE A 27 -2.22 3.05 -16.39
C ILE A 27 -2.51 4.54 -16.46
N LEU A 28 -1.46 5.34 -16.55
CA LEU A 28 -1.56 6.77 -16.83
C LEU A 28 -1.63 6.96 -18.33
N ASN A 29 -2.85 7.00 -18.87
CA ASN A 29 -3.08 7.22 -20.29
C ASN A 29 -3.16 8.73 -20.63
N LYS A 30 -2.98 9.06 -21.91
CA LYS A 30 -3.01 10.43 -22.46
C LYS A 30 -1.89 11.33 -21.93
N THR A 31 -0.72 10.75 -21.69
CA THR A 31 0.44 11.52 -21.23
C THR A 31 0.96 12.53 -22.26
N ASP A 32 0.48 12.44 -23.50
CA ASP A 32 0.75 13.39 -24.58
C ASP A 32 0.02 14.73 -24.44
N LEU A 33 -1.01 14.81 -23.59
CA LEU A 33 -1.83 16.01 -23.41
C LEU A 33 -1.45 16.84 -22.18
N VAL A 34 -0.44 16.42 -21.43
CA VAL A 34 -0.01 17.06 -20.18
C VAL A 34 1.50 17.26 -20.20
N ASP A 35 1.98 18.27 -19.48
CA ASP A 35 3.42 18.46 -19.33
C ASP A 35 4.04 17.51 -18.29
N ASP A 36 5.37 17.38 -18.31
CA ASP A 36 6.10 16.48 -17.41
C ASP A 36 5.93 16.87 -15.93
N THR A 37 5.72 18.15 -15.63
CA THR A 37 5.59 18.66 -14.26
C THR A 37 4.22 18.26 -13.68
N GLU A 38 3.15 18.46 -14.43
CA GLU A 38 1.80 18.03 -14.09
C GLU A 38 1.73 16.51 -13.93
N LEU A 39 2.42 15.77 -14.81
CA LEU A 39 2.49 14.32 -14.76
C LEU A 39 3.24 13.83 -13.52
N GLU A 40 4.31 14.51 -13.13
CA GLU A 40 5.04 14.21 -11.89
C GLU A 40 4.19 14.49 -10.65
N VAL A 41 3.49 15.62 -10.61
CA VAL A 41 2.56 15.96 -9.52
C VAL A 41 1.46 14.89 -9.38
N LEU A 42 0.85 14.47 -10.51
CA LEU A 42 -0.17 13.42 -10.50
C LEU A 42 0.40 12.07 -10.03
N THR A 43 1.59 11.72 -10.52
CA THR A 43 2.28 10.48 -10.15
C THR A 43 2.54 10.43 -8.65
N ASN A 44 3.01 11.54 -8.07
CA ASN A 44 3.29 11.64 -6.64
C ASN A 44 2.01 11.55 -5.80
N LYS A 45 0.91 12.17 -6.24
CA LYS A 45 -0.40 12.02 -5.58
C LYS A 45 -0.91 10.58 -5.58
N ILE A 46 -0.82 9.89 -6.72
CA ILE A 46 -1.26 8.50 -6.81
C ILE A 46 -0.40 7.60 -5.93
N LYS A 47 0.92 7.82 -5.90
CA LYS A 47 1.83 7.07 -5.00
C LYS A 47 1.52 7.30 -3.52
N LEU A 48 1.09 8.50 -3.14
CA LEU A 48 0.69 8.79 -1.76
C LEU A 48 -0.54 7.97 -1.34
N ILE A 49 -1.48 7.77 -2.28
CA ILE A 49 -2.70 6.96 -2.05
C ILE A 49 -2.36 5.46 -2.08
N ASN A 50 -1.67 5.01 -3.12
CA ASN A 50 -1.35 3.60 -3.33
C ASN A 50 0.09 3.45 -3.85
N GLY A 51 1.03 3.29 -2.92
CA GLY A 51 2.45 3.07 -3.21
C GLY A 51 2.75 1.71 -3.85
N MET A 52 1.90 0.71 -3.60
CA MET A 52 2.07 -0.65 -4.10
C MET A 52 1.74 -0.82 -5.58
N ALA A 53 0.81 -0.03 -6.11
CA ALA A 53 0.36 -0.21 -7.48
C ALA A 53 1.48 0.04 -8.48
N GLN A 54 1.73 -0.92 -9.36
CA GLN A 54 2.66 -0.70 -10.47
C GLN A 54 2.04 0.31 -11.43
N MET A 55 2.83 1.29 -11.86
CA MET A 55 2.35 2.38 -12.69
C MET A 55 3.06 2.37 -14.04
N LYS A 56 2.30 2.42 -15.14
CA LYS A 56 2.84 2.63 -16.49
C LYS A 56 2.20 3.85 -17.15
N LYS A 57 3.02 4.63 -17.84
CA LYS A 57 2.58 5.70 -18.74
C LYS A 57 2.16 5.09 -20.08
N ALA A 58 1.11 5.61 -20.69
CA ALA A 58 0.58 5.17 -21.97
C ALA A 58 0.07 6.36 -22.78
N MET A 59 0.13 6.25 -24.10
CA MET A 59 -0.44 7.21 -25.05
C MET A 59 -1.41 6.45 -25.94
N PHE A 60 -2.59 7.01 -26.20
CA PHE A 60 -3.64 6.35 -27.01
C PHE A 60 -4.05 4.94 -26.53
N GLY A 61 -3.84 4.64 -25.25
CA GLY A 61 -4.09 3.31 -24.68
C GLY A 61 -3.04 2.26 -25.08
N ASP A 62 -1.92 2.66 -25.68
CA ASP A 62 -0.82 1.78 -26.01
C ASP A 62 -0.11 1.34 -24.72
N VAL A 63 -0.38 0.12 -24.30
CA VAL A 63 0.18 -0.52 -23.12
C VAL A 63 0.33 -2.00 -23.40
N ASP A 64 1.42 -2.56 -22.90
CA ASP A 64 1.71 -3.99 -23.00
C ASP A 64 0.56 -4.82 -22.42
N MET A 65 0.09 -5.83 -23.16
CA MET A 65 -0.99 -6.71 -22.73
C MET A 65 -0.60 -7.50 -21.49
N ASP A 66 0.67 -7.85 -21.33
CA ASP A 66 1.20 -8.53 -20.14
C ASP A 66 1.19 -7.60 -18.91
N PHE A 67 1.08 -6.29 -19.15
CA PHE A 67 0.81 -5.33 -18.08
C PHE A 67 -0.66 -5.32 -17.66
N VAL A 68 -1.60 -5.65 -18.53
CA VAL A 68 -3.04 -5.61 -18.22
C VAL A 68 -3.55 -6.97 -17.73
N LEU A 69 -3.08 -8.06 -18.33
CA LEU A 69 -3.53 -9.42 -18.06
C LEU A 69 -2.47 -10.20 -17.27
N GLY A 70 -2.89 -11.30 -16.63
CA GLY A 70 -1.96 -12.19 -15.91
C GLY A 70 -1.29 -11.53 -14.70
N ILE A 71 -1.90 -10.48 -14.14
CA ILE A 71 -1.34 -9.67 -13.05
C ILE A 71 -1.01 -10.53 -11.83
N GLY A 72 -1.88 -11.50 -11.51
CA GLY A 72 -1.77 -12.26 -10.26
C GLY A 72 -1.87 -11.33 -9.04
N GLY A 73 -2.71 -10.30 -9.11
CA GLY A 73 -2.88 -9.33 -8.01
C GLY A 73 -3.45 -9.95 -6.72
N TYR A 74 -4.10 -11.11 -6.87
CA TYR A 74 -4.60 -12.00 -5.82
C TYR A 74 -3.73 -13.25 -5.62
N ASP A 75 -2.63 -13.40 -6.37
CA ASP A 75 -1.72 -14.52 -6.24
C ASP A 75 -0.80 -14.28 -5.04
N LEU A 76 -0.98 -15.09 -3.99
CA LEU A 76 -0.23 -14.97 -2.72
C LEU A 76 1.28 -15.11 -2.97
N ASP A 77 1.72 -15.88 -3.97
CA ASP A 77 3.14 -16.02 -4.33
C ASP A 77 3.77 -14.73 -4.89
N ARG A 78 2.94 -13.79 -5.37
CA ARG A 78 3.39 -12.52 -5.97
C ARG A 78 3.29 -11.32 -5.05
N ILE A 79 2.60 -11.46 -3.92
CA ILE A 79 2.47 -10.40 -2.91
C ILE A 79 3.84 -10.01 -2.38
N GLU A 80 4.76 -10.97 -2.24
CA GLU A 80 6.13 -10.71 -1.84
C GLU A 80 6.77 -9.62 -2.72
N ALA A 81 6.76 -9.80 -4.04
CA ALA A 81 7.34 -8.82 -4.95
C ALA A 81 6.67 -7.44 -4.84
N ALA A 82 5.35 -7.39 -4.64
CA ALA A 82 4.61 -6.14 -4.47
C ALA A 82 4.97 -5.41 -3.17
N VAL A 83 5.12 -6.14 -2.06
CA VAL A 83 5.46 -5.59 -0.76
C VAL A 83 6.95 -5.19 -0.70
N GLN A 84 7.84 -5.94 -1.33
CA GLN A 84 9.27 -5.64 -1.45
C GLN A 84 9.55 -4.35 -2.25
N LEU A 85 8.78 -4.08 -3.30
CA LEU A 85 8.94 -2.87 -4.14
C LEU A 85 8.70 -1.55 -3.39
N ASN A 86 8.02 -1.58 -2.24
CA ASN A 86 7.82 -0.40 -1.40
C ASN A 86 9.08 0.01 -0.63
N GLU A 87 10.06 -0.88 -0.40
CA GLU A 87 11.29 -0.54 0.33
C GLU A 87 12.24 0.35 -0.47
N ASN A 88 12.32 0.14 -1.79
CA ASN A 88 13.20 0.93 -2.65
C ASN A 88 12.75 2.40 -2.84
N LYS A 89 11.73 2.84 -2.10
CA LYS A 89 11.24 4.22 -2.12
C LYS A 89 11.24 4.89 -0.74
N GLU A 90 11.76 4.24 0.30
CA GLU A 90 12.14 4.93 1.54
C GLU A 90 13.52 5.58 1.38
N THR A 91 13.63 6.62 0.56
CA THR A 91 14.62 7.71 0.69
C THR A 91 14.39 8.76 -0.41
N ALA A 92 13.35 9.55 -0.24
CA ALA A 92 13.28 10.88 -0.85
C ALA A 92 12.77 11.91 0.16
N HIS A 93 13.31 11.87 1.38
CA HIS A 93 13.43 13.09 2.16
C HIS A 93 14.53 13.92 1.50
N CYS A 94 14.14 14.78 0.56
CA CYS A 94 15.01 15.81 0.02
C CYS A 94 15.41 16.77 1.14
N HIS A 95 16.55 16.52 1.79
CA HIS A 95 17.28 17.53 2.55
C HIS A 95 17.94 18.49 1.55
N LEU A 96 17.14 19.39 0.98
CA LEU A 96 17.66 20.60 0.35
C LEU A 96 17.52 21.72 1.37
N GLY A 97 18.65 22.09 1.98
CA GLY A 97 18.75 23.34 2.71
C GLY A 97 18.43 24.49 1.76
N HIS A 98 17.55 25.38 2.21
CA HIS A 98 17.64 26.83 2.07
C HIS A 98 16.47 27.44 2.85
N GLU A 99 16.81 28.37 3.74
CA GLU A 99 15.88 29.24 4.45
C GLU A 99 15.02 30.00 3.42
N HIS A 100 13.70 29.85 3.45
CA HIS A 100 12.72 30.90 3.14
C HIS A 100 11.33 30.42 3.61
N GLY A 101 10.70 31.22 4.45
CA GLY A 101 9.38 30.95 5.00
C GLY A 101 8.31 30.93 3.91
N HIS A 102 7.74 29.77 3.66
CA HIS A 102 6.42 29.63 3.07
C HIS A 102 5.67 28.53 3.80
N HIS A 103 4.54 28.93 4.37
CA HIS A 103 3.56 28.10 5.04
C HIS A 103 2.94 27.14 4.02
N HIS A 104 3.58 26.00 3.78
CA HIS A 104 3.00 24.93 2.98
C HIS A 104 2.19 24.02 3.89
N ASP A 105 1.00 24.50 4.21
CA ASP A 105 -0.10 23.68 4.69
C ASP A 105 -0.59 22.85 3.50
N HIS A 106 0.06 21.71 3.25
CA HIS A 106 -0.32 20.76 2.21
C HIS A 106 -0.63 19.39 2.80
N VAL A 107 -1.51 19.37 3.80
CA VAL A 107 -2.35 18.19 4.03
C VAL A 107 -3.57 18.36 3.12
N HIS A 108 -3.39 18.04 1.83
CA HIS A 108 -4.58 17.74 1.05
C HIS A 108 -5.14 16.43 1.58
N ASP A 109 -6.29 16.58 2.22
CA ASP A 109 -7.21 15.59 2.77
C ASP A 109 -7.58 14.52 1.73
N ALA A 110 -6.60 13.72 1.31
CA ALA A 110 -6.91 12.41 0.77
C ALA A 110 -7.42 11.63 1.98
N ALA A 111 -8.74 11.53 2.09
CA ALA A 111 -9.39 10.75 3.14
C ALA A 111 -8.78 9.34 3.25
N VAL A 112 -8.21 8.84 2.14
CA VAL A 112 -7.52 7.57 2.00
C VAL A 112 -6.00 7.76 2.05
N THR A 113 -5.34 7.04 2.96
CA THR A 113 -3.91 7.00 3.15
C THR A 113 -3.39 5.56 3.10
N SER A 114 -2.07 5.40 3.00
CA SER A 114 -1.42 4.10 3.13
C SER A 114 -0.43 4.11 4.29
N VAL A 115 -0.42 3.01 5.06
CA VAL A 115 0.48 2.79 6.20
C VAL A 115 1.30 1.54 5.93
N SER A 116 2.63 1.67 5.96
CA SER A 116 3.56 0.54 5.81
C SER A 116 4.27 0.24 7.12
N ILE A 117 4.31 -1.03 7.51
CA ILE A 117 5.01 -1.52 8.69
C ILE A 117 6.10 -2.47 8.21
N VAL A 118 7.35 -2.17 8.59
CA VAL A 118 8.51 -3.04 8.37
C VAL A 118 9.11 -3.31 9.74
N SER A 119 9.30 -4.59 10.06
CA SER A 119 9.90 -5.01 11.33
C SER A 119 10.68 -6.29 11.17
N GLU A 120 11.84 -6.33 11.82
CA GLU A 120 12.56 -7.58 12.08
C GLU A 120 11.90 -8.30 13.28
N GLY A 121 12.05 -9.63 13.35
CA GLY A 121 11.55 -10.44 14.46
C GLY A 121 10.63 -11.59 14.04
N LEU A 122 10.42 -12.51 14.98
CA LEU A 122 9.46 -13.60 14.83
C LEU A 122 8.13 -13.17 15.44
N LEU A 123 7.05 -13.47 14.73
CA LEU A 123 5.69 -13.20 15.16
C LEU A 123 5.00 -14.49 15.59
N ASP A 124 4.09 -14.37 16.54
CA ASP A 124 3.11 -15.40 16.84
C ASP A 124 1.97 -15.34 15.80
N LEU A 125 1.69 -16.46 15.12
CA LEU A 125 0.69 -16.48 14.05
C LEU A 125 -0.72 -16.25 14.58
N ASP A 126 -1.02 -16.81 15.74
CA ASP A 126 -2.36 -16.77 16.33
C ASP A 126 -2.66 -15.34 16.79
N GLU A 127 -1.69 -14.68 17.43
CA GLU A 127 -1.82 -13.26 17.82
C GLU A 127 -1.97 -12.33 16.61
N VAL A 128 -1.25 -12.61 15.51
CA VAL A 128 -1.40 -11.83 14.27
C VAL A 128 -2.77 -12.05 13.64
N ASN A 129 -3.26 -13.28 13.56
CA ASN A 129 -4.58 -13.59 13.00
C ASN A 129 -5.68 -12.94 13.85
N ASP A 130 -5.66 -13.11 15.17
CA ASP A 130 -6.62 -12.51 16.09
C ASP A 130 -6.63 -10.98 16.02
N TRP A 131 -5.47 -10.36 15.81
CA TRP A 131 -5.37 -8.93 15.58
C TRP A 131 -5.97 -8.52 14.23
N LEU A 132 -5.61 -9.22 13.14
CA LEU A 132 -6.09 -8.91 11.79
C LEU A 132 -7.61 -9.11 11.67
N GLU A 133 -8.17 -10.18 12.25
CA GLU A 133 -9.61 -10.42 12.25
C GLU A 133 -10.37 -9.31 12.97
N ARG A 134 -9.91 -8.90 14.17
CA ARG A 134 -10.50 -7.76 14.89
C ARG A 134 -10.37 -6.46 14.11
N LEU A 135 -9.22 -6.22 13.49
CA LEU A 135 -8.99 -5.04 12.68
C LEU A 135 -9.96 -4.98 11.50
N VAL A 136 -10.17 -6.11 10.81
CA VAL A 136 -11.10 -6.22 9.67
C VAL A 136 -12.56 -6.10 10.12
N ASP A 137 -12.93 -6.62 11.30
CA ASP A 137 -14.29 -6.50 11.84
C ASP A 137 -14.60 -5.06 12.27
N GLU A 138 -13.67 -4.40 12.98
CA GLU A 138 -13.86 -3.03 13.48
C GLU A 138 -13.68 -1.95 12.41
N LYS A 139 -12.80 -2.19 11.43
CA LYS A 139 -12.36 -1.19 10.44
C LYS A 139 -12.53 -1.64 8.99
N GLY A 140 -13.25 -2.73 8.72
CA GLY A 140 -13.45 -3.26 7.37
C GLY A 140 -13.98 -2.23 6.37
N GLU A 141 -14.91 -1.37 6.80
CA GLU A 141 -15.45 -0.29 5.95
C GLU A 141 -14.43 0.80 5.58
N ASP A 142 -13.42 0.98 6.43
CA ASP A 142 -12.38 1.96 6.26
C ASP A 142 -11.10 1.35 5.65
N LEU A 143 -10.99 0.01 5.63
CA LEU A 143 -9.88 -0.73 5.06
C LEU A 143 -10.20 -1.17 3.64
N TYR A 144 -9.52 -0.57 2.68
CA TYR A 144 -9.71 -0.88 1.27
C TYR A 144 -8.81 -2.02 0.83
N ARG A 145 -7.57 -2.03 1.33
CA ARG A 145 -6.60 -3.05 0.97
C ARG A 145 -5.62 -3.29 2.09
N LEU A 146 -5.32 -4.55 2.35
CA LEU A 146 -4.22 -4.93 3.21
C LEU A 146 -3.45 -6.08 2.59
N LYS A 147 -2.13 -6.05 2.71
CA LYS A 147 -1.23 -7.12 2.28
C LYS A 147 -0.10 -7.23 3.28
N GLY A 148 0.37 -8.45 3.50
CA GLY A 148 1.53 -8.65 4.34
C GLY A 148 2.29 -9.92 4.04
N VAL A 149 3.58 -9.86 4.32
CA VAL A 149 4.51 -10.98 4.38
C VAL A 149 5.11 -10.94 5.77
N ILE A 150 4.93 -12.01 6.54
CA ILE A 150 5.36 -12.06 7.94
C ILE A 150 6.28 -13.25 8.20
N SER A 151 7.21 -13.03 9.12
CA SER A 151 8.08 -14.05 9.67
C SER A 151 7.44 -14.62 10.93
N VAL A 152 7.08 -15.90 10.89
CA VAL A 152 6.34 -16.58 11.95
C VAL A 152 7.26 -17.48 12.74
N ASN A 153 7.04 -17.58 14.05
CA ASN A 153 7.71 -18.55 14.89
C ASN A 153 7.41 -19.99 14.47
N GLU A 154 8.36 -20.90 14.72
CA GLU A 154 8.24 -22.34 14.39
C GLU A 154 8.00 -22.65 12.90
N SER A 155 8.13 -21.66 12.02
CA SER A 155 8.07 -21.80 10.57
C SER A 155 9.40 -21.46 9.92
N THR A 156 9.82 -22.29 8.96
CA THR A 156 10.89 -21.97 8.01
C THR A 156 10.35 -21.18 6.80
N GLY A 157 9.02 -21.19 6.63
CA GLY A 157 8.25 -20.49 5.61
C GLY A 157 7.97 -19.03 5.94
N ARG A 158 7.86 -18.19 4.90
CA ARG A 158 7.08 -16.96 5.00
C ARG A 158 5.60 -17.30 5.18
N PHE A 159 4.87 -16.44 5.86
CA PHE A 159 3.42 -16.46 5.79
C PHE A 159 2.96 -15.19 5.08
N VAL A 160 2.08 -15.34 4.10
CA VAL A 160 1.60 -14.24 3.29
C VAL A 160 0.10 -14.13 3.47
N PHE A 161 -0.39 -12.91 3.60
CA PHE A 161 -1.82 -12.63 3.66
C PHE A 161 -2.19 -11.43 2.80
N GLN A 162 -3.45 -11.40 2.40
CA GLN A 162 -4.10 -10.27 1.77
C GLN A 162 -5.53 -10.14 2.23
N GLY A 163 -6.04 -8.92 2.16
CA GLY A 163 -7.43 -8.65 2.39
C GLY A 163 -7.93 -7.45 1.60
N VAL A 164 -9.22 -7.51 1.31
CA VAL A 164 -9.98 -6.43 0.69
C VAL A 164 -11.27 -6.31 1.49
N HIS A 165 -11.46 -5.15 2.13
CA HIS A 165 -12.60 -4.93 3.01
C HIS A 165 -12.69 -6.01 4.10
N SER A 166 -13.83 -6.66 4.23
CA SER A 166 -14.11 -7.71 5.23
C SER A 166 -13.49 -9.08 4.91
N MET A 167 -12.85 -9.25 3.75
CA MET A 167 -12.27 -10.53 3.35
C MET A 167 -10.78 -10.57 3.68
N LEU A 168 -10.36 -11.59 4.42
CA LEU A 168 -8.96 -11.87 4.76
C LEU A 168 -8.62 -13.29 4.32
N GLU A 169 -7.49 -13.45 3.62
CA GLU A 169 -6.94 -14.74 3.21
C GLU A 169 -5.46 -14.78 3.56
N GLY A 170 -4.98 -15.93 4.05
CA GLY A 170 -3.58 -16.14 4.36
C GLY A 170 -3.13 -17.57 4.05
N CYS A 171 -1.90 -17.73 3.59
CA CYS A 171 -1.29 -19.04 3.39
C CYS A 171 0.23 -19.02 3.67
N PRO A 172 0.82 -20.17 4.02
CA PRO A 172 2.26 -20.35 3.95
C PRO A 172 2.75 -20.10 2.52
N ALA A 173 3.88 -19.42 2.39
CA ALA A 173 4.54 -19.13 1.13
C ALA A 173 5.96 -19.73 1.13
N LYS A 174 6.81 -19.30 0.20
CA LYS A 174 8.17 -19.82 0.02
C LYS A 174 9.00 -19.73 1.32
N PRO A 175 9.86 -20.74 1.58
CA PRO A 175 10.82 -20.69 2.68
C PRO A 175 11.78 -19.51 2.53
N TRP A 176 12.20 -18.95 3.67
CA TRP A 176 13.29 -17.99 3.70
C TRP A 176 14.57 -18.64 3.19
N GLU A 177 15.39 -17.92 2.42
CA GLU A 177 16.71 -18.41 2.02
C GLU A 177 17.66 -18.41 3.23
N ASP A 178 18.69 -19.26 3.21
CA ASP A 178 19.57 -19.50 4.38
C ASP A 178 20.25 -18.23 4.93
N ASP A 179 20.59 -17.27 4.04
CA ASP A 179 21.26 -16.00 4.38
C ASP A 179 20.28 -14.80 4.41
N GLU A 180 18.98 -15.03 4.24
CA GLU A 180 18.01 -13.96 4.14
C GLU A 180 17.53 -13.50 5.51
N LYS A 181 17.53 -12.17 5.69
CA LYS A 181 16.94 -11.56 6.88
C LYS A 181 15.43 -11.78 6.87
N ARG A 182 14.92 -12.36 7.96
CA ARG A 182 13.49 -12.50 8.19
C ARG A 182 12.87 -11.17 8.58
N ILE A 183 12.32 -10.47 7.58
CA ILE A 183 11.71 -9.14 7.76
C ILE A 183 10.22 -9.25 7.45
N SER A 184 9.40 -8.90 8.44
CA SER A 184 7.96 -8.79 8.30
C SER A 184 7.60 -7.44 7.70
N LYS A 185 6.75 -7.45 6.68
CA LYS A 185 6.32 -6.27 5.91
C LYS A 185 4.83 -6.30 5.70
N LEU A 186 4.15 -5.26 6.13
CA LEU A 186 2.70 -5.13 6.02
C LEU A 186 2.40 -3.77 5.41
N VAL A 187 1.32 -3.70 4.64
CA VAL A 187 0.77 -2.43 4.18
C VAL A 187 -0.74 -2.44 4.25
N PHE A 188 -1.27 -1.30 4.70
CA PHE A 188 -2.69 -1.04 4.85
C PHE A 188 -3.01 0.19 4.01
N ILE A 189 -4.10 0.14 3.25
CA ILE A 189 -4.62 1.25 2.45
C ILE A 189 -6.08 1.41 2.83
N GLY A 190 -6.46 2.62 3.21
CA GLY A 190 -7.77 2.86 3.78
C GLY A 190 -7.92 4.29 4.25
N ARG A 191 -9.10 4.62 4.78
CA ARG A 191 -9.39 5.94 5.32
C ARG A 191 -9.31 5.96 6.84
N ASN A 192 -9.00 7.12 7.42
CA ASN A 192 -8.90 7.30 8.87
C ASN A 192 -8.00 6.25 9.58
N LEU A 193 -6.93 5.82 8.92
CA LEU A 193 -6.00 4.84 9.48
C LEU A 193 -5.20 5.45 10.63
N ASP A 194 -5.23 4.80 11.79
CA ASP A 194 -4.38 5.15 12.92
C ASP A 194 -3.05 4.37 12.84
N GLU A 195 -2.06 4.99 12.22
CA GLU A 195 -0.72 4.40 12.07
C GLU A 195 -0.09 4.02 13.41
N ALA A 196 -0.27 4.84 14.45
CA ALA A 196 0.32 4.58 15.76
C ALA A 196 -0.33 3.35 16.41
N ALA A 197 -1.65 3.20 16.30
CA ALA A 197 -2.38 2.02 16.76
C ALA A 197 -1.98 0.77 15.99
N LEU A 198 -1.91 0.83 14.65
CA LEU A 198 -1.49 -0.29 13.80
C LEU A 198 -0.06 -0.78 14.15
N ARG A 199 0.89 0.16 14.27
CA ARG A 199 2.28 -0.17 14.67
C ARG A 199 2.36 -0.73 16.08
N LYS A 200 1.55 -0.22 17.01
CA LYS A 200 1.52 -0.70 18.40
C LYS A 200 0.93 -2.09 18.49
N ALA A 201 -0.18 -2.35 17.80
CA ALA A 201 -0.81 -3.65 17.76
C ALA A 201 0.12 -4.70 17.15
N PHE A 202 0.72 -4.38 16.00
CA PHE A 202 1.72 -5.25 15.37
C PHE A 202 2.90 -5.59 16.30
N LYS A 203 3.43 -4.61 17.04
CA LYS A 203 4.50 -4.85 18.03
C LYS A 203 4.08 -5.78 19.16
N GLY A 204 2.78 -5.86 19.48
CA GLY A 204 2.25 -6.77 20.48
C GLY A 204 2.30 -8.24 20.05
N CYS A 205 2.38 -8.51 18.76
CA CYS A 205 2.48 -9.85 18.19
C CYS A 205 3.92 -10.38 18.08
N LEU A 206 4.92 -9.53 18.35
CA LEU A 206 6.34 -9.92 18.33
C LEU A 206 6.67 -10.75 19.58
N LEU A 207 7.48 -11.79 19.38
CA LEU A 207 8.01 -12.65 20.44
C LEU A 207 9.29 -12.11 21.08
#